data_AF-A0A662WTT9-F1
#
_entry.id   AF-A0A662WTT9-F1
#
_cell.length_a   1.000
_cell.length_b   1.000
_cell.length_c   1.000
_cell.angle_alpha   90.00
_cell.angle_beta   90.00
_cell.angle_gamma   90.00
#
_symmetry.space_group_name_H-M   'P 1'
#
loop_
_entity.id
_entity.type
_entity.pdbx_description
1 polymer ?
#
loop_
_entity_poly.entity_id
_entity_poly.type
_entity_poly.pdbx_seq_one_letter_code
_entity_poly.pdbx_strand_id
1 'polypeptide(L)'
;MYCEGGDFDCLPEGLARAQTMTFTCITFTEVLRAFTVRSFTENVFVGIGSNHFMHAAALLSVALTMLVTNVPGLMSDIFGFAYISWFMWLVSLAGACNSVFWGEMMKLVIRRRDAKNAQWDAMHDGFEAVLLEIRQVRQHLEKLEAK
;
A
#
# COMPACT_ATOMS: atom_id res chain seq x y z
N MET A 1 27.43 -4.04 -15.75
CA MET A 1 28.26 -2.83 -15.63
C MET A 1 29.67 -3.34 -15.41
N TYR A 2 30.47 -3.38 -16.46
CA TYR A 2 31.83 -3.92 -16.42
C TYR A 2 32.78 -2.75 -16.13
N CYS A 3 33.52 -2.81 -15.02
CA CYS A 3 34.65 -1.93 -14.79
C CYS A 3 35.83 -2.46 -15.63
N GLU A 4 35.86 -2.10 -16.91
CA GLU A 4 37.06 -2.27 -17.73
C GLU A 4 38.05 -1.17 -17.33
N GLY A 5 38.96 -1.42 -16.39
CA GLY A 5 40.02 -0.43 -16.11
C GLY A 5 40.84 -0.59 -14.84
N GLY A 6 40.39 -1.34 -13.83
CA GLY A 6 41.17 -1.48 -12.58
C GLY A 6 41.22 -0.23 -11.68
N ASP A 7 40.49 0.83 -12.02
CA ASP A 7 40.30 2.01 -11.17
C ASP A 7 39.07 1.86 -10.25
N PHE A 8 39.21 2.26 -8.98
CA PHE A 8 38.17 2.14 -7.95
C PHE A 8 37.01 3.14 -8.11
N ASP A 9 37.07 4.03 -9.11
CA ASP A 9 36.09 5.11 -9.34
C ASP A 9 34.74 4.63 -9.87
N CYS A 10 34.64 3.38 -10.36
CA CYS A 10 33.38 2.82 -10.82
C CYS A 10 32.40 2.46 -9.67
N LEU A 11 32.92 2.20 -8.47
CA LEU A 11 32.13 1.87 -7.29
C LEU A 11 31.31 3.06 -6.75
N PRO A 12 31.88 4.26 -6.53
CA PRO A 12 31.12 5.42 -6.06
C PRO A 12 30.06 5.86 -7.08
N GLU A 13 30.36 5.82 -8.38
CA GLU A 13 29.39 6.17 -9.42
C GLU A 13 28.22 5.17 -9.48
N GLY A 14 28.51 3.88 -9.41
CA GLY A 14 27.48 2.83 -9.34
C GLY A 14 26.60 2.95 -8.09
N LEU A 15 27.20 3.28 -6.94
CA LEU A 15 26.47 3.49 -5.69
C LEU A 15 25.57 4.72 -5.75
N ALA A 16 26.09 5.86 -6.22
CA ALA A 16 25.33 7.09 -6.41
C ALA A 16 24.10 6.85 -7.29
N ARG A 17 24.29 6.13 -8.41
CA ARG A 17 23.20 5.77 -9.33
C ARG A 17 22.17 4.84 -8.68
N ALA A 18 22.61 3.83 -7.94
CA ALA A 18 21.71 2.92 -7.24
C ALA A 18 20.90 3.62 -6.14
N GLN A 19 21.53 4.56 -5.41
CA GLN A 19 20.86 5.38 -4.40
C GLN A 19 19.78 6.26 -5.03
N THR A 20 20.08 6.97 -6.11
CA THR A 20 19.10 7.80 -6.81
C THR A 20 17.95 6.96 -7.36
N MET A 21 18.23 5.77 -7.93
CA MET A 21 17.18 4.87 -8.43
C MET A 21 16.28 4.37 -7.30
N THR A 22 16.87 4.01 -6.16
CA THR A 22 16.15 3.52 -4.98
C THR A 22 15.27 4.62 -4.41
N PHE A 23 15.81 5.83 -4.25
CA PHE A 23 15.07 7.00 -3.78
C PHE A 23 13.84 7.27 -4.67
N THR A 24 14.04 7.41 -5.98
CA THR A 24 12.95 7.65 -6.93
C THR A 24 11.89 6.55 -6.90
N CYS A 25 12.30 5.29 -6.84
CA CYS A 25 11.38 4.14 -6.75
C CYS A 25 10.55 4.17 -5.46
N ILE A 26 11.19 4.43 -4.32
CA ILE A 26 10.50 4.55 -3.03
C ILE A 26 9.53 5.72 -3.08
N THR A 27 9.93 6.90 -3.55
CA THR A 27 9.04 8.07 -3.59
C THR A 27 7.82 7.83 -4.47
N PHE A 28 7.97 7.27 -5.66
CA PHE A 28 6.81 6.92 -6.49
C PHE A 28 5.92 5.86 -5.83
N THR A 29 6.53 4.87 -5.19
CA THR A 29 5.82 3.82 -4.45
C THR A 29 5.02 4.41 -3.29
N GLU A 30 5.60 5.32 -2.51
CA GLU A 30 4.90 5.99 -1.39
C GLU A 30 3.76 6.88 -1.87
N VAL A 31 3.98 7.65 -2.94
CA VAL A 31 2.92 8.49 -3.54
C VAL A 31 1.75 7.61 -3.95
N LEU A 32 2.00 6.55 -4.72
CA LEU A 32 0.96 5.61 -5.12
C LEU A 32 0.30 4.89 -3.94
N ARG A 33 1.08 4.53 -2.91
CA ARG A 33 0.54 3.92 -1.68
C ARG A 33 -0.35 4.90 -0.90
N ALA A 34 -0.04 6.18 -0.87
CA ALA A 34 -0.90 7.18 -0.24
C ALA A 34 -2.28 7.24 -0.93
N PHE A 35 -2.33 7.05 -2.26
CA PHE A 35 -3.60 6.93 -2.99
C PHE A 35 -4.34 5.63 -2.64
N THR A 36 -3.64 4.50 -2.46
CA THR A 36 -4.29 3.23 -2.13
C THR A 36 -4.80 3.19 -0.69
N VAL A 37 -3.98 3.52 0.31
CA VAL A 37 -4.31 3.39 1.75
C VAL A 37 -5.49 4.28 2.16
N ARG A 38 -5.69 5.40 1.47
CA ARG A 38 -6.83 6.29 1.76
C ARG A 38 -8.19 5.61 1.54
N SER A 39 -8.29 4.70 0.57
CA SER A 39 -9.54 4.01 0.29
C SER A 39 -9.54 2.62 0.95
N PHE A 40 -10.02 2.57 2.18
CA PHE A 40 -10.30 1.31 2.89
C PHE A 40 -11.68 0.73 2.52
N THR A 41 -12.62 1.56 2.07
CA THR A 41 -14.02 1.16 1.84
C THR A 41 -14.40 1.01 0.36
N GLU A 42 -13.75 1.72 -0.57
CA GLU A 42 -14.05 1.67 -2.01
C GLU A 42 -12.82 1.39 -2.88
N ASN A 43 -13.02 0.97 -4.12
CA ASN A 43 -11.93 0.76 -5.08
C ASN A 43 -11.19 2.09 -5.32
N VAL A 44 -9.87 2.06 -5.49
CA VAL A 44 -9.02 3.26 -5.72
C VAL A 44 -9.53 4.19 -6.84
N PHE A 45 -10.30 3.67 -7.81
CA PHE A 45 -10.88 4.45 -8.90
C PHE A 45 -12.11 5.28 -8.50
N VAL A 46 -12.76 4.99 -7.38
CA VAL A 46 -13.92 5.74 -6.90
C VAL A 46 -13.41 6.81 -5.92
N GLY A 47 -13.30 8.05 -6.41
CA GLY A 47 -12.96 9.20 -5.55
C GLY A 47 -11.57 9.82 -5.75
N ILE A 48 -10.80 9.42 -6.77
CA ILE A 48 -9.53 10.08 -7.14
C ILE A 48 -9.73 11.60 -7.24
N GLY A 49 -10.85 12.10 -7.79
CA GLY A 49 -11.06 13.54 -7.93
C GLY A 49 -11.54 14.31 -6.68
N SER A 50 -11.90 13.66 -5.57
CA SER A 50 -12.64 14.35 -4.49
C SER A 50 -11.77 15.21 -3.57
N ASN A 51 -10.46 14.96 -3.48
CA ASN A 51 -9.59 15.72 -2.57
C ASN A 51 -8.35 16.29 -3.28
N HIS A 52 -8.42 17.60 -3.51
CA HIS A 52 -7.36 18.39 -4.11
C HIS A 52 -6.10 18.50 -3.23
N PHE A 53 -6.22 18.45 -1.90
CA PHE A 53 -5.05 18.47 -1.01
C PHE A 53 -4.16 17.24 -1.18
N MET A 54 -4.75 16.08 -1.49
CA MET A 54 -3.96 14.86 -1.76
C MET A 54 -3.19 14.96 -3.07
N HIS A 55 -3.81 15.56 -4.09
CA HIS A 55 -3.14 15.83 -5.37
C HIS A 55 -2.04 16.88 -5.18
N ALA A 56 -2.29 17.92 -4.37
CA ALA A 56 -1.30 18.92 -4.03
C ALA A 56 -0.10 18.30 -3.28
N ALA A 57 -0.34 17.40 -2.32
CA ALA A 57 0.72 16.70 -1.61
C ALA A 57 1.52 15.77 -2.54
N ALA A 58 0.85 14.98 -3.38
CA ALA A 58 1.50 14.12 -4.36
C ALA A 58 2.34 14.93 -5.36
N LEU A 59 1.78 16.03 -5.87
CA LEU A 59 2.47 16.92 -6.80
C LEU A 59 3.65 17.62 -6.13
N LEU A 60 3.51 18.02 -4.86
CA LEU A 60 4.62 18.55 -4.06
C LEU A 60 5.73 17.52 -3.88
N SER A 61 5.40 16.25 -3.57
CA SER A 61 6.39 15.18 -3.45
C SER A 61 7.14 14.93 -4.76
N VAL A 62 6.43 14.90 -5.90
CA VAL A 62 7.05 14.74 -7.21
C VAL A 62 7.91 15.96 -7.57
N ALA A 63 7.44 17.18 -7.29
CA ALA A 63 8.20 18.39 -7.53
C ALA A 63 9.49 18.43 -6.70
N LEU A 64 9.43 18.02 -5.43
CA LEU A 64 10.59 17.93 -4.56
C LEU A 64 11.58 16.87 -5.06
N THR A 65 11.07 15.74 -5.54
CA THR A 65 11.89 14.67 -6.16
C THR A 65 12.60 15.18 -7.41
N MET A 66 11.89 15.92 -8.27
CA MET A 66 12.47 16.55 -9.46
C MET A 66 13.53 17.59 -9.08
N LEU A 67 13.28 18.41 -8.05
CA LEU A 67 14.23 19.41 -7.58
C LEU A 67 15.52 18.75 -7.10
N VAL A 68 15.41 17.72 -6.25
CA VAL A 68 16.58 17.00 -5.72
C VAL A 68 17.37 16.26 -6.81
N THR A 69 16.70 15.79 -7.86
CA THR A 69 17.35 15.02 -8.94
C THR A 69 17.89 15.87 -10.10
N ASN A 70 17.44 17.13 -10.26
CA ASN A 70 17.86 18.00 -11.36
C ASN A 70 18.75 19.16 -10.91
N VAL A 71 18.81 19.50 -9.62
CA VAL A 71 19.63 20.62 -9.14
C VAL A 71 21.04 20.13 -8.80
N PRO A 72 22.07 20.52 -9.57
CA PRO A 72 23.41 19.94 -9.44
C PRO A 72 24.03 20.14 -8.06
N GLY A 73 23.82 21.30 -7.42
CA GLY A 73 24.36 21.58 -6.08
C GLY A 73 23.68 20.81 -4.94
N LEU A 74 22.42 20.38 -5.09
CA LEU A 74 21.79 19.48 -4.12
C LEU A 74 22.14 18.03 -4.41
N MET A 75 22.20 17.68 -5.70
CA MET A 75 22.46 16.34 -6.18
C MET A 75 23.85 15.86 -5.76
N SER A 76 24.92 16.61 -6.05
CA SER A 76 26.29 16.15 -5.78
C SER A 76 26.75 16.41 -4.36
N ASP A 77 26.54 17.61 -3.81
CA ASP A 77 27.18 18.02 -2.55
C ASP A 77 26.45 17.52 -1.30
N ILE A 78 25.13 17.32 -1.37
CA ILE A 78 24.32 16.93 -0.21
C ILE A 78 23.93 15.46 -0.25
N PHE A 79 23.46 14.99 -1.41
CA PHE A 79 22.88 13.64 -1.54
C PHE A 79 23.79 12.62 -2.25
N GLY A 80 24.84 13.06 -2.94
CA GLY A 80 25.71 12.17 -3.71
C GLY A 80 24.97 11.41 -4.82
N PHE A 81 23.94 12.02 -5.41
CA PHE A 81 23.13 11.44 -6.47
C PHE A 81 23.80 11.54 -7.84
N ALA A 82 23.47 10.61 -8.72
CA ALA A 82 23.96 10.57 -10.09
C ALA A 82 22.82 10.83 -11.08
N TYR A 83 23.16 11.36 -12.26
CA TYR A 83 22.18 11.59 -13.32
C TYR A 83 21.57 10.27 -13.78
N ILE A 84 20.24 10.22 -13.79
CA ILE A 84 19.47 9.05 -14.19
C ILE A 84 18.86 9.26 -15.58
N SER A 85 19.05 8.27 -16.45
CA SER A 85 18.40 8.22 -17.76
C SER A 85 16.88 8.10 -17.64
N TRP A 86 16.15 8.72 -18.57
CA TRP A 86 14.69 8.68 -18.63
C TRP A 86 14.09 7.26 -18.55
N PHE A 87 14.75 6.25 -19.11
CA PHE A 87 14.26 4.86 -19.05
C PHE A 87 14.16 4.32 -17.63
N MET A 88 15.09 4.70 -16.74
CA MET A 88 15.11 4.26 -15.35
C MET A 88 13.96 4.86 -14.53
N TRP A 89 13.46 6.04 -14.93
CA TRP A 89 12.23 6.61 -14.37
C TRP A 89 10.99 5.77 -14.72
N LEU A 90 10.95 5.21 -15.93
CA LEU A 90 9.86 4.31 -16.31
C LEU A 90 9.92 2.98 -15.54
N VAL A 91 11.11 2.45 -15.30
CA VAL A 91 11.30 1.23 -14.49
C VAL A 91 10.86 1.45 -13.05
N SER A 92 11.22 2.58 -12.44
CA SER A 92 10.79 2.90 -11.07
C SER A 92 9.27 3.11 -10.98
N LEU A 93 8.67 3.74 -11.98
CA LEU A 93 7.22 3.86 -12.10
C LEU A 93 6.54 2.49 -12.25
N ALA A 94 7.07 1.61 -13.09
CA ALA A 94 6.56 0.25 -13.25
C ALA A 94 6.63 -0.56 -11.94
N GLY A 95 7.73 -0.43 -11.19
CA GLY A 95 7.88 -1.02 -9.86
C GLY A 95 6.85 -0.50 -8.87
N ALA A 96 6.61 0.82 -8.89
CA ALA A 96 5.59 1.45 -8.06
C ALA A 96 4.17 0.95 -8.44
N CYS A 97 3.85 0.81 -9.73
CA CYS A 97 2.58 0.23 -10.18
C CYS A 97 2.42 -1.23 -9.73
N ASN A 98 3.48 -2.03 -9.77
CA ASN A 98 3.45 -3.40 -9.27
C ASN A 98 3.13 -3.45 -7.76
N SER A 99 3.68 -2.52 -6.98
CA SER A 99 3.39 -2.43 -5.55
C SER A 99 1.90 -2.12 -5.27
N VAL A 100 1.29 -1.26 -6.08
CA VAL A 100 -0.15 -0.94 -6.01
C VAL A 100 -1.00 -2.16 -6.31
N PHE A 101 -0.66 -2.87 -7.39
CA PHE A 101 -1.36 -4.09 -7.77
C PHE A 101 -1.38 -5.09 -6.63
N TRP A 102 -0.23 -5.31 -5.97
CA TRP A 102 -0.15 -6.22 -4.83
C TRP A 102 -0.92 -5.72 -3.60
N GLY A 103 -0.87 -4.42 -3.34
CA GLY A 103 -1.61 -3.78 -2.25
C GLY A 103 -3.12 -3.94 -2.40
N GLU A 104 -3.66 -3.68 -3.59
CA GLU A 104 -5.08 -3.86 -3.89
C GLU A 104 -5.50 -5.33 -3.87
N MET A 105 -4.66 -6.23 -4.41
CA MET A 105 -4.91 -7.67 -4.37
C MET A 105 -5.01 -8.18 -2.93
N MET A 106 -4.13 -7.72 -2.03
CA MET A 106 -4.18 -8.06 -0.61
C MET A 106 -5.47 -7.59 0.06
N LYS A 107 -5.90 -6.35 -0.20
CA LYS A 107 -7.19 -5.85 0.31
C LYS A 107 -8.37 -6.70 -0.16
N LEU A 108 -8.39 -7.12 -1.42
CA LEU A 108 -9.43 -8.01 -1.95
C LEU A 108 -9.46 -9.36 -1.24
N VAL A 109 -8.29 -9.92 -0.92
CA VAL A 109 -8.19 -11.18 -0.16
C VAL A 109 -8.72 -11.00 1.25
N ILE A 110 -8.37 -9.90 1.95
CA ILE A 110 -8.86 -9.62 3.31
C ILE A 110 -10.37 -9.44 3.29
N ARG A 111 -10.94 -8.65 2.37
CA ARG A 111 -12.40 -8.47 2.23
C ARG A 111 -13.15 -9.79 2.03
N ARG A 112 -12.59 -10.70 1.21
CA ARG A 112 -13.18 -12.03 1.00
C ARG A 112 -13.14 -12.90 2.26
N ARG A 113 -12.09 -12.77 3.07
CA ARG A 113 -11.97 -13.48 4.35
C ARG A 113 -12.94 -12.91 5.38
N ASP A 114 -13.04 -11.58 5.50
CA ASP A 114 -13.94 -10.92 6.44
C ASP A 114 -15.41 -11.21 6.12
N ALA A 115 -15.79 -11.18 4.83
CA ALA A 115 -17.16 -11.54 4.42
C ALA A 115 -17.51 -12.99 4.74
N LYS A 116 -16.54 -13.92 4.61
CA LYS A 116 -16.74 -15.32 5.00
C LYS A 116 -16.85 -15.43 6.52
N ASN A 117 -15.98 -14.77 7.28
CA ASN A 117 -16.02 -14.79 8.75
C ASN A 117 -17.35 -14.25 9.29
N ALA A 118 -17.86 -13.15 8.72
CA ALA A 118 -19.16 -12.60 9.09
C ALA A 118 -20.33 -13.58 8.87
N GLN A 119 -20.24 -14.47 7.87
CA GLN A 119 -21.24 -15.54 7.68
C GLN A 119 -21.15 -16.62 8.76
N TRP A 120 -19.94 -16.96 9.23
CA TRP A 120 -19.76 -17.91 10.33
C TRP A 120 -20.25 -17.34 11.66
N ASP A 121 -19.99 -16.05 11.91
CA ASP A 121 -20.47 -15.36 13.12
C ASP A 121 -22.01 -15.31 13.14
N ALA A 122 -22.65 -14.96 12.03
CA ALA A 122 -24.12 -14.95 11.93
C ALA A 122 -24.76 -16.34 12.17
N MET A 123 -24.08 -17.42 11.77
CA MET A 123 -24.54 -18.78 12.04
C MET A 123 -24.37 -19.16 13.52
N HIS A 124 -23.29 -18.72 14.17
CA HIS A 124 -23.07 -18.94 15.61
C HIS A 124 -24.14 -18.20 16.44
N ASP A 125 -24.40 -16.93 16.12
CA ASP A 125 -25.43 -16.13 16.79
C ASP A 125 -26.82 -16.77 16.64
N GLY A 126 -27.14 -17.32 15.46
CA GLY A 126 -28.38 -18.05 15.22
C GLY A 126 -28.50 -19.32 16.07
N PHE A 127 -27.40 -20.06 16.25
CA PHE A 127 -27.38 -21.25 17.10
C PHE A 127 -27.56 -20.90 18.58
N GLU A 128 -26.92 -19.82 19.05
CA GLU A 128 -27.11 -19.32 20.41
C GLU A 128 -28.56 -18.91 20.68
N ALA A 129 -29.20 -18.23 19.73
CA ALA A 129 -30.62 -17.87 19.84
C ALA A 129 -31.53 -19.10 19.98
N VAL A 130 -31.32 -20.14 19.17
CA VAL A 130 -32.10 -21.40 19.26
C VAL A 130 -31.85 -22.13 20.59
N LEU A 131 -30.60 -22.15 21.08
CA LEU A 131 -30.30 -22.77 22.38
C LEU A 131 -30.99 -22.05 23.54
N LEU A 132 -31.12 -20.73 23.47
CA LEU A 132 -31.85 -19.94 24.46
C LEU A 132 -33.35 -20.29 24.46
N GLU A 133 -33.96 -20.44 23.28
CA GLU A 133 -35.36 -20.87 23.17
C GLU A 133 -35.59 -22.27 23.75
N ILE A 134 -34.72 -23.24 23.43
CA ILE A 134 -34.84 -24.60 23.99
C ILE A 134 -34.73 -24.59 25.52
N ARG A 135 -33.80 -23.80 26.08
CA ARG A 135 -33.71 -23.63 27.54
C ARG A 135 -34.97 -23.02 28.12
N GLN A 136 -35.51 -21.99 27.47
CA GLN A 136 -36.74 -21.33 27.91
C GLN A 136 -37.94 -22.27 27.88
N VAL A 137 -38.09 -23.05 26.80
CA VAL A 137 -39.16 -24.06 26.66
C VAL A 137 -39.03 -25.14 27.74
N ARG A 138 -37.82 -25.65 27.99
CA ARG A 138 -37.57 -26.62 29.05
C ARG A 138 -37.97 -26.09 30.43
N GLN A 139 -37.60 -24.85 30.77
CA GLN A 139 -37.98 -24.22 32.04
C GLN A 139 -39.50 -24.06 32.17
N HIS A 140 -40.20 -23.80 31.06
CA HIS A 140 -41.66 -23.74 31.04
C HIS A 140 -42.29 -25.11 31.32
N LEU A 141 -41.74 -26.19 30.75
CA LEU A 141 -42.22 -27.54 31.02
C LEU A 141 -41.98 -27.96 32.47
N GLU A 142 -40.81 -27.66 33.04
CA GLU A 142 -40.51 -27.96 34.44
C GLU A 142 -41.49 -27.26 35.42
N LYS A 143 -41.93 -26.04 35.10
CA LYS A 143 -42.97 -25.34 35.89
C LYS A 143 -44.35 -25.96 35.78
N LEU A 144 -44.67 -26.60 34.65
CA LEU A 144 -45.95 -27.28 34.42
C LEU A 144 -45.98 -28.65 35.11
N GLU A 145 -44.87 -29.40 35.10
CA GLU A 145 -44.77 -30.68 35.79
C GLU A 145 -44.75 -30.55 37.32
N ALA A 146 -44.28 -29.44 37.86
CA ALA A 146 -44.25 -29.16 39.30
C ALA A 146 -45.61 -28.78 39.91
N LYS A 147 -46.70 -28.77 39.12
CA LYS A 147 -48.04 -28.32 39.52
C LYS A 147 -49.06 -29.45 39.40
#